data_AF-A0A2E7LMS6-F1
#
_entry.id   AF-A0A2E7LMS6-F1
#
_cell.length_a   1.000
_cell.length_b   1.000
_cell.length_c   1.000
_cell.angle_alpha   90.00
_cell.angle_beta   90.00
_cell.angle_gamma   90.00
#
_symmetry.space_group_name_H-M   'P 1'
#
loop_
_entity.id
_entity.type
_entity.pdbx_description
1 polymer ?
#
loop_
_entity_poly.entity_id
_entity_poly.type
_entity_poly.pdbx_seq_one_letter_code
_entity_poly.pdbx_strand_id
1 'polypeptide(L)'
;MNLGSIIESGFKEIWAHWFRSLLTMFGIILGVASLVTMSAFVKGKENLLKDSLAESGGLERIIVDDNDDLPDYQKHLEDEANGMTLKDVYALQKNAPLVYNVTPVIEKRSYRGSLRVSRKGKRVRYASVKGTWPSLLEIEEHELEHGRVFSDMDDLLANPVCIIGTQIRNDLFGEYDNQGEEIIPIGENIMINYIPFKIIGMFKQYMSEEDRKKKEEARAAGQTVARRDYRSSYMSGDSQSHTTMRIYSGKNSTIMIPINTLVSKLDSAYDRGSNMDRSLSKVAMNIYDVSTLEKSLQQVRNVLMQTHKGLEDFEFETQEGFAGDINLSIQNERISGMFIAGICLLVGGIGIINIMLSSISERVREIGIRKSIGATNMDVFLQILTESIVIAVAGGLAGIMLSPILVNTLASFAADTTPPVMTAFAMAIAFGFSVITGSLAGLFPAIKAAKLDPIQALRYD
;
A
#
# COMPACT_ATOMS: atom_id res chain seq x y z
N MET A 1 32.54 39.08 -18.24
CA MET A 1 31.54 39.37 -17.18
C MET A 1 31.60 38.24 -16.16
N ASN A 2 31.65 38.54 -14.86
CA ASN A 2 31.69 37.53 -13.80
C ASN A 2 30.30 36.88 -13.63
N LEU A 3 30.22 35.55 -13.53
CA LEU A 3 28.97 34.80 -13.36
C LEU A 3 28.10 35.34 -12.20
N GLY A 4 28.73 35.80 -11.12
CA GLY A 4 28.04 36.42 -9.98
C GLY A 4 27.28 37.70 -10.32
N SER A 5 27.82 38.55 -11.19
CA SER A 5 27.14 39.79 -11.63
C SER A 5 25.89 39.51 -12.48
N ILE A 6 25.89 38.38 -13.19
CA ILE A 6 24.76 37.96 -14.03
C ILE A 6 23.60 37.46 -13.15
N ILE A 7 23.91 36.68 -12.11
CA ILE A 7 22.92 36.21 -11.13
C ILE A 7 22.32 37.39 -10.36
N GLU A 8 23.15 38.34 -9.91
CA GLU A 8 22.68 39.54 -9.20
C GLU A 8 21.75 40.39 -10.07
N SER A 9 22.05 40.52 -11.37
CA SER A 9 21.18 41.18 -12.34
C SER A 9 19.83 40.48 -12.46
N GLY A 10 19.82 39.13 -12.53
CA GLY A 10 18.57 38.35 -12.61
C GLY A 10 17.66 38.55 -11.39
N PHE A 11 18.24 38.60 -10.18
CA PHE A 11 17.47 38.89 -8.97
C PHE A 11 16.91 40.32 -8.93
N LYS A 12 17.69 41.32 -9.36
CA LYS A 12 17.21 42.72 -9.43
C LYS A 12 16.05 42.87 -10.41
N GLU A 13 16.10 42.16 -11.53
CA GLU A 13 15.08 42.22 -12.58
C GLU A 13 13.75 41.59 -12.14
N ILE A 14 13.81 40.48 -11.39
CA ILE A 14 12.64 39.87 -10.73
C ILE A 14 11.98 40.85 -9.76
N TRP A 15 12.78 41.60 -9.00
CA TRP A 15 12.28 42.55 -8.02
C TRP A 15 11.64 43.79 -8.66
N ALA A 16 12.18 44.24 -9.80
CA ALA A 16 11.65 45.36 -10.57
C ALA A 16 10.24 45.09 -11.13
N HIS A 17 9.92 43.84 -11.49
CA HIS A 17 8.61 43.45 -12.05
C HIS A 17 7.94 42.31 -11.27
N TRP A 18 7.75 42.51 -9.96
CA TRP A 18 7.26 41.49 -9.03
C TRP A 18 5.97 40.77 -9.47
N PHE A 19 4.99 41.47 -10.06
CA PHE A 19 3.72 40.85 -10.46
C PHE A 19 3.88 39.90 -11.66
N ARG A 20 4.73 40.27 -12.62
CA ARG A 20 5.04 39.48 -13.81
C ARG A 20 5.86 38.25 -13.45
N SER A 21 6.86 38.44 -12.60
CA SER A 21 7.68 37.35 -12.08
C SER A 21 6.86 36.40 -11.21
N LEU A 22 5.89 36.89 -10.44
CA LEU A 22 4.98 36.05 -9.67
C LEU A 22 4.09 35.21 -10.59
N LEU A 23 3.53 35.80 -11.65
CA LEU A 23 2.66 35.09 -12.60
C LEU A 23 3.40 34.01 -13.41
N THR A 24 4.65 34.27 -13.80
CA THR A 24 5.53 33.26 -14.44
C THR A 24 5.89 32.13 -13.48
N MET A 25 6.30 32.48 -12.26
CA MET A 25 6.66 31.49 -11.26
C MET A 25 5.46 30.63 -10.86
N PHE A 26 4.24 31.17 -10.87
CA PHE A 26 3.04 30.44 -10.46
C PHE A 26 2.83 29.12 -11.22
N GLY A 27 3.05 29.11 -12.54
CA GLY A 27 2.94 27.87 -13.34
C GLY A 27 3.97 26.82 -12.95
N ILE A 28 5.21 27.24 -12.67
CA ILE A 28 6.29 26.36 -12.20
C ILE A 28 6.01 25.87 -10.77
N ILE A 29 5.59 26.76 -9.88
CA ILE A 29 5.25 26.48 -8.48
C ILE A 29 4.16 25.41 -8.42
N LEU A 30 3.06 25.59 -9.17
CA LEU A 30 1.98 24.61 -9.21
C LEU A 30 2.40 23.29 -9.86
N GLY A 31 3.20 23.33 -10.94
CA GLY A 31 3.71 22.13 -11.60
C GLY A 31 4.58 21.28 -10.66
N VAL A 32 5.52 21.93 -9.96
CA VAL A 32 6.39 21.27 -8.98
C VAL A 32 5.60 20.79 -7.77
N ALA A 33 4.71 21.61 -7.21
CA ALA A 33 3.87 21.22 -6.08
C ALA A 33 2.98 20.02 -6.41
N SER A 34 2.37 20.01 -7.61
CA SER A 34 1.56 18.88 -8.10
C SER A 34 2.40 17.60 -8.25
N LEU A 35 3.60 17.69 -8.82
CA LEU A 35 4.51 16.54 -8.98
C LEU A 35 4.91 15.94 -7.63
N VAL A 36 5.33 16.78 -6.68
CA VAL A 36 5.72 16.35 -5.33
C VAL A 36 4.54 15.71 -4.62
N THR A 37 3.36 16.32 -4.73
CA THR A 37 2.14 15.81 -4.09
C THR A 37 1.78 14.44 -4.64
N MET A 38 1.70 14.29 -5.97
CA MET A 38 1.39 13.01 -6.60
C MET A 38 2.40 11.93 -6.22
N SER A 39 3.71 12.25 -6.23
CA SER A 39 4.74 11.32 -5.80
C SER A 39 4.61 10.93 -4.33
N ALA A 40 4.15 11.84 -3.47
CA ALA A 40 3.95 11.55 -2.05
C ALA A 40 2.78 10.58 -1.83
N PHE A 41 1.67 10.75 -2.56
CA PHE A 41 0.55 9.81 -2.55
C PHE A 41 0.95 8.43 -3.07
N VAL A 42 1.62 8.36 -4.23
CA VAL A 42 2.10 7.08 -4.79
C VAL A 42 3.02 6.36 -3.81
N LYS A 43 3.91 7.08 -3.12
CA LYS A 43 4.80 6.47 -2.14
C LYS A 43 4.06 5.99 -0.88
N GLY A 44 3.04 6.73 -0.44
CA GLY A 44 2.16 6.31 0.65
C GLY A 44 1.44 5.00 0.32
N LYS A 45 0.87 4.89 -0.88
CA LYS A 45 0.25 3.66 -1.38
C LYS A 45 1.25 2.51 -1.49
N GLU A 46 2.44 2.75 -2.04
CA GLU A 46 3.50 1.74 -2.15
C GLU A 46 3.86 1.16 -0.77
N ASN A 47 4.04 2.00 0.24
CA ASN A 47 4.37 1.54 1.59
C ASN A 47 3.24 0.73 2.21
N LEU A 48 1.98 1.20 2.12
CA LEU A 48 0.83 0.46 2.64
C LEU A 48 0.71 -0.94 2.00
N LEU A 49 0.93 -1.03 0.69
CA LEU A 49 0.85 -2.32 -0.02
C LEU A 49 1.98 -3.26 0.37
N LYS A 50 3.18 -2.72 0.61
CA LYS A 50 4.30 -3.50 1.14
C LYS A 50 4.04 -3.99 2.56
N ASP A 51 3.52 -3.13 3.42
CA ASP A 51 3.17 -3.48 4.80
C ASP A 51 2.05 -4.53 4.81
N SER A 52 1.04 -4.38 3.95
CA SER A 52 -0.06 -5.35 3.83
C SER A 52 0.39 -6.71 3.27
N LEU A 53 1.38 -6.72 2.36
CA LEU A 53 1.99 -7.95 1.85
C LEU A 53 2.85 -8.62 2.93
N ALA A 54 3.63 -7.85 3.69
CA ALA A 54 4.39 -8.38 4.82
C ALA A 54 3.43 -8.98 5.87
N GLU A 55 2.36 -8.26 6.20
CA GLU A 55 1.35 -8.74 7.12
C GLU A 55 0.53 -9.91 6.55
N SER A 56 0.42 -10.11 5.23
CA SER A 56 -0.26 -11.29 4.70
C SER A 56 0.57 -12.58 4.77
N GLY A 57 1.80 -12.54 5.32
CA GLY A 57 2.74 -13.67 5.36
C GLY A 57 3.86 -13.60 4.33
N GLY A 58 4.00 -12.47 3.63
CA GLY A 58 5.07 -12.22 2.67
C GLY A 58 4.98 -13.04 1.38
N LEU A 59 6.00 -12.90 0.54
CA LEU A 59 6.11 -13.63 -0.74
C LEU A 59 6.43 -15.13 -0.56
N GLU A 60 6.85 -15.52 0.63
CA GLU A 60 7.26 -16.89 0.95
C GLU A 60 6.07 -17.80 1.27
N ARG A 61 4.88 -17.25 1.44
CA ARG A 61 3.68 -18.00 1.79
C ARG A 61 3.03 -18.62 0.55
N ILE A 62 2.75 -19.92 0.63
CA ILE A 62 1.96 -20.68 -0.33
C ILE A 62 0.73 -21.24 0.39
N ILE A 63 -0.44 -21.03 -0.20
CA ILE A 63 -1.63 -21.80 0.14
C ILE A 63 -1.93 -22.77 -1.00
N VAL A 64 -2.30 -23.98 -0.62
CA VAL A 64 -3.02 -24.91 -1.48
C VAL A 64 -4.47 -24.89 -1.03
N ASP A 65 -5.37 -24.56 -1.94
CA ASP A 65 -6.81 -24.64 -1.73
C ASP A 65 -7.38 -25.85 -2.49
N ASP A 66 -8.49 -26.37 -2.00
CA ASP A 66 -9.28 -27.37 -2.72
C ASP A 66 -9.93 -26.71 -3.94
N ASN A 67 -9.84 -27.36 -5.10
CA ASN A 67 -10.45 -26.87 -6.32
C ASN A 67 -11.62 -27.78 -6.70
N ASP A 68 -12.83 -27.32 -6.40
CA ASP A 68 -14.08 -28.03 -6.69
C ASP A 68 -14.31 -28.20 -8.22
N ASP A 69 -13.69 -27.38 -9.08
CA ASP A 69 -13.89 -27.45 -10.54
C ASP A 69 -12.67 -28.08 -11.23
N LEU A 70 -12.74 -29.40 -11.41
CA LEU A 70 -11.73 -30.15 -12.16
C LEU A 70 -11.64 -29.66 -13.62
N PRO A 71 -10.44 -29.72 -14.25
CA PRO A 71 -10.28 -29.41 -15.66
C PRO A 71 -11.24 -30.20 -16.55
N ASP A 72 -11.65 -29.64 -17.70
CA ASP A 72 -12.65 -30.24 -18.61
C ASP A 72 -12.36 -31.72 -18.98
N TYR A 73 -11.09 -32.11 -19.06
CA TYR A 73 -10.66 -33.48 -19.36
C TYR A 73 -10.75 -34.46 -18.17
N GLN A 74 -10.82 -33.96 -16.95
CA GLN A 74 -10.96 -34.71 -15.69
C GLN A 74 -12.32 -34.56 -15.03
N LYS A 75 -13.20 -33.70 -15.55
CA LYS A 75 -14.53 -33.43 -14.99
C LYS A 75 -15.39 -34.69 -14.79
N HIS A 76 -15.14 -35.76 -15.57
CA HIS A 76 -15.83 -37.05 -15.38
C HIS A 76 -15.38 -37.84 -14.14
N LEU A 77 -14.36 -37.37 -13.41
CA LEU A 77 -13.80 -37.96 -12.18
C LEU A 77 -14.09 -37.11 -10.94
N GLU A 78 -14.97 -36.10 -11.05
CA GLU A 78 -15.32 -35.20 -9.94
C GLU A 78 -15.84 -35.98 -8.72
N ASP A 79 -16.62 -37.05 -8.95
CA ASP A 79 -17.11 -37.93 -7.88
C ASP A 79 -16.00 -38.73 -7.17
N GLU A 80 -14.80 -38.82 -7.75
CA GLU A 80 -13.64 -39.53 -7.16
C GLU A 80 -12.69 -38.60 -6.39
N ALA A 81 -12.85 -37.27 -6.53
CA ALA A 81 -12.08 -36.28 -5.79
C ALA A 81 -12.50 -36.27 -4.32
N ASN A 82 -11.56 -36.56 -3.41
CA ASN A 82 -11.83 -36.59 -1.97
C ASN A 82 -11.46 -35.27 -1.29
N GLY A 83 -11.01 -34.29 -2.07
CA GLY A 83 -10.42 -33.06 -1.60
C GLY A 83 -9.12 -33.29 -0.83
N MET A 84 -8.60 -32.21 -0.25
CA MET A 84 -7.33 -32.28 0.46
C MET A 84 -7.51 -32.85 1.87
N THR A 85 -6.63 -33.77 2.28
CA THR A 85 -6.74 -34.48 3.56
C THR A 85 -5.50 -34.31 4.43
N LEU A 86 -5.56 -34.78 5.68
CA LEU A 86 -4.39 -34.79 6.56
C LEU A 86 -3.27 -35.72 6.05
N LYS A 87 -3.59 -36.72 5.21
CA LYS A 87 -2.57 -37.57 4.56
C LYS A 87 -1.65 -36.74 3.67
N ASP A 88 -2.24 -35.79 2.96
CA ASP A 88 -1.52 -34.94 2.00
C ASP A 88 -0.53 -34.04 2.74
N VAL A 89 -0.93 -33.49 3.88
CA VAL A 89 -0.04 -32.71 4.75
C VAL A 89 1.17 -33.52 5.19
N TYR A 90 0.98 -34.75 5.69
CA TYR A 90 2.10 -35.61 6.08
C TYR A 90 2.95 -36.04 4.88
N ALA A 91 2.35 -36.27 3.72
CA ALA A 91 3.06 -36.60 2.49
C ALA A 91 3.94 -35.43 2.04
N LEU A 92 3.44 -34.19 2.12
CA LEU A 92 4.17 -32.97 1.81
C LEU A 92 5.33 -32.76 2.78
N GLN A 93 5.10 -32.89 4.09
CA GLN A 93 6.16 -32.78 5.10
C GLN A 93 7.31 -33.77 4.86
N LYS A 94 7.01 -34.96 4.36
CA LYS A 94 8.01 -36.02 4.15
C LYS A 94 8.72 -35.93 2.80
N ASN A 95 7.99 -35.56 1.74
CA ASN A 95 8.45 -35.71 0.36
C ASN A 95 8.74 -34.38 -0.34
N ALA A 96 8.44 -33.22 0.27
CA ALA A 96 8.71 -31.90 -0.28
C ALA A 96 9.71 -31.09 0.57
N PRO A 97 11.03 -31.37 0.48
CA PRO A 97 12.07 -30.67 1.24
C PRO A 97 12.24 -29.18 0.91
N LEU A 98 11.70 -28.67 -0.21
CA LEU A 98 11.80 -27.25 -0.56
C LEU A 98 10.83 -26.36 0.20
N VAL A 99 9.80 -26.94 0.83
CA VAL A 99 8.83 -26.23 1.66
C VAL A 99 9.05 -26.56 3.13
N TYR A 100 8.70 -25.61 4.01
CA TYR A 100 8.73 -25.78 5.46
C TYR A 100 7.43 -25.27 6.09
N ASN A 101 7.23 -25.56 7.37
CA ASN A 101 6.02 -25.19 8.12
C ASN A 101 4.69 -25.64 7.47
N VAL A 102 4.68 -26.81 6.79
CA VAL A 102 3.46 -27.35 6.18
C VAL A 102 2.40 -27.66 7.24
N THR A 103 1.24 -27.02 7.11
CA THR A 103 0.23 -26.94 8.16
C THR A 103 -1.20 -27.12 7.61
N PRO A 104 -2.03 -27.98 8.22
CA PRO A 104 -3.43 -28.12 7.85
C PRO A 104 -4.26 -26.96 8.40
N VAL A 105 -5.27 -26.54 7.64
CA VAL A 105 -6.21 -25.52 8.09
C VAL A 105 -7.64 -25.96 7.75
N ILE A 106 -8.49 -25.98 8.76
CA ILE A 106 -9.93 -26.06 8.61
C ILE A 106 -10.51 -24.69 8.98
N GLU A 107 -11.07 -23.99 8.01
CA GLU A 107 -11.60 -22.64 8.21
C GLU A 107 -13.13 -22.66 8.17
N LYS A 108 -13.76 -22.26 9.28
CA LYS A 108 -15.22 -22.07 9.38
C LYS A 108 -15.52 -20.59 9.54
N ARG A 109 -16.13 -19.98 8.52
CA ARG A 109 -16.56 -18.58 8.54
C ARG A 109 -18.01 -18.47 9.02
N SER A 110 -18.31 -17.47 9.85
CA SER A 110 -19.66 -17.25 10.40
C SER A 110 -20.71 -16.69 9.42
N TYR A 111 -20.50 -16.81 8.11
CA TYR A 111 -21.41 -16.25 7.11
C TYR A 111 -22.66 -17.14 6.97
N ARG A 112 -23.85 -16.54 7.05
CA ARG A 112 -25.17 -17.22 6.97
C ARG A 112 -25.47 -18.27 8.07
N GLY A 113 -24.96 -18.07 9.30
CA GLY A 113 -25.53 -18.72 10.50
C GLY A 113 -25.00 -20.11 10.87
N SER A 114 -23.98 -20.61 10.17
CA SER A 114 -23.29 -21.89 10.46
C SER A 114 -22.43 -21.88 11.73
N LEU A 115 -21.97 -20.69 12.17
CA LEU A 115 -21.07 -20.54 13.31
C LEU A 115 -21.51 -19.38 14.21
N ARG A 116 -21.72 -19.66 15.50
CA ARG A 116 -22.16 -18.71 16.51
C ARG A 116 -21.09 -18.56 17.58
N VAL A 117 -20.50 -17.37 17.67
CA VAL A 117 -19.63 -16.99 18.79
C VAL A 117 -20.39 -16.02 19.70
N SER A 118 -20.50 -16.37 20.99
CA SER A 118 -21.30 -15.61 21.95
C SER A 118 -20.78 -15.67 23.37
N ARG A 119 -21.08 -14.64 24.16
CA ARG A 119 -20.81 -14.57 25.60
C ARG A 119 -21.83 -13.66 26.28
N LYS A 120 -22.43 -14.11 27.38
CA LYS A 120 -23.35 -13.30 28.23
C LYS A 120 -24.39 -12.48 27.42
N GLY A 121 -24.99 -13.09 26.39
CA GLY A 121 -25.97 -12.44 25.51
C GLY A 121 -25.40 -11.58 24.38
N LYS A 122 -24.10 -11.22 24.41
CA LYS A 122 -23.39 -10.56 23.30
C LYS A 122 -22.97 -11.58 22.24
N ARG A 123 -22.93 -11.15 20.98
CA ARG A 123 -22.60 -11.99 19.82
C ARG A 123 -21.67 -11.24 18.88
N VAL A 124 -20.73 -11.97 18.30
CA VAL A 124 -19.84 -11.45 17.25
C VAL A 124 -20.62 -11.42 15.92
N ARG A 125 -20.41 -10.37 15.12
CA ARG A 125 -21.02 -10.26 13.78
C ARG A 125 -20.28 -11.08 12.73
N TYR A 126 -18.94 -11.02 12.75
CA TYR A 126 -18.06 -11.74 11.84
C TYR A 126 -16.93 -12.39 12.63
N ALA A 127 -16.81 -13.71 12.51
CA ALA A 127 -15.70 -14.47 13.07
C ALA A 127 -15.26 -15.53 12.06
N SER A 128 -13.94 -15.65 11.86
CA SER A 128 -13.33 -16.79 11.19
C SER A 128 -12.71 -17.71 12.22
N VAL A 129 -13.26 -18.91 12.40
CA VAL A 129 -12.68 -19.92 13.30
C VAL A 129 -11.78 -20.83 12.47
N LYS A 130 -10.49 -20.84 12.79
CA LYS A 130 -9.48 -21.66 12.12
C LYS A 130 -9.01 -22.77 13.07
N GLY A 131 -9.16 -24.03 12.64
CA GLY A 131 -8.59 -25.21 13.28
C GLY A 131 -7.27 -25.54 12.63
N THR A 132 -6.17 -25.50 13.37
CA THR A 132 -4.82 -25.60 12.78
C THR A 132 -3.75 -26.02 13.80
N TRP A 133 -2.51 -26.17 13.34
CA TRP A 133 -1.32 -26.36 14.17
C TRP A 133 -0.64 -25.03 14.52
N PRO A 134 0.24 -24.99 15.54
CA PRO A 134 0.89 -23.75 15.99
C PRO A 134 1.69 -23.04 14.89
N SER A 135 2.21 -23.80 13.92
CA SER A 135 2.99 -23.31 12.79
C SER A 135 2.24 -22.30 11.90
N LEU A 136 0.90 -22.30 11.88
CA LEU A 136 0.14 -21.31 11.09
C LEU A 136 0.42 -19.87 11.53
N LEU A 137 0.77 -19.65 12.80
CA LEU A 137 1.04 -18.30 13.29
C LEU A 137 2.27 -17.69 12.60
N GLU A 138 3.30 -18.50 12.33
CA GLU A 138 4.48 -18.05 11.60
C GLU A 138 4.15 -17.82 10.12
N ILE A 139 3.36 -18.71 9.50
CA ILE A 139 2.99 -18.63 8.07
C ILE A 139 2.16 -17.37 7.77
N GLU A 140 1.19 -17.04 8.64
CA GLU A 140 0.30 -15.89 8.45
C GLU A 140 0.79 -14.63 9.20
N GLU A 141 2.02 -14.62 9.73
CA GLU A 141 2.60 -13.51 10.51
C GLU A 141 1.64 -13.01 11.62
N HIS A 142 1.09 -13.94 12.40
CA HIS A 142 0.25 -13.65 13.55
C HIS A 142 1.08 -13.56 14.84
N GLU A 143 1.44 -12.35 15.22
CA GLU A 143 2.02 -11.99 16.52
C GLU A 143 1.01 -12.13 17.66
N LEU A 144 1.43 -12.86 18.71
CA LEU A 144 0.72 -12.97 19.97
C LEU A 144 1.14 -11.83 20.90
N GLU A 145 0.17 -11.03 21.37
CA GLU A 145 0.45 -9.91 22.28
C GLU A 145 0.36 -10.34 23.75
N HIS A 146 -0.63 -11.19 24.07
CA HIS A 146 -0.81 -11.68 25.43
C HIS A 146 -1.15 -13.17 25.47
N GLY A 147 -0.69 -13.83 26.54
CA GLY A 147 -0.99 -15.24 26.82
C GLY A 147 0.03 -16.19 26.21
N ARG A 148 -0.44 -17.35 25.72
CA ARG A 148 0.41 -18.36 25.07
C ARG A 148 -0.24 -18.96 23.83
N VAL A 149 0.57 -19.52 22.95
CA VAL A 149 0.12 -20.40 21.86
C VAL A 149 -0.32 -21.75 22.45
N PHE A 150 -1.26 -22.43 21.77
CA PHE A 150 -1.60 -23.82 22.13
C PHE A 150 -0.43 -24.75 21.82
N SER A 151 -0.22 -25.75 22.67
CA SER A 151 0.86 -26.73 22.52
C SER A 151 0.39 -27.96 21.73
N ASP A 152 1.33 -28.79 21.29
CA ASP A 152 1.01 -30.08 20.66
C ASP A 152 0.17 -30.97 21.59
N MET A 153 0.38 -30.86 22.91
CA MET A 153 -0.45 -31.55 23.91
C MET A 153 -1.89 -31.04 23.95
N ASP A 154 -2.10 -29.74 23.73
CA ASP A 154 -3.46 -29.17 23.65
C ASP A 154 -4.19 -29.66 22.40
N ASP A 155 -3.47 -29.87 21.30
CA ASP A 155 -4.01 -30.47 20.08
C ASP A 155 -4.28 -31.97 20.27
N LEU A 156 -3.33 -32.75 20.77
CA LEU A 156 -3.48 -34.19 20.97
C LEU A 156 -4.64 -34.54 21.92
N LEU A 157 -4.84 -33.77 22.99
CA LEU A 157 -5.92 -33.98 23.96
C LEU A 157 -7.24 -33.31 23.55
N ALA A 158 -7.28 -32.60 22.42
CA ALA A 158 -8.41 -31.81 21.98
C ALA A 158 -8.96 -30.88 23.08
N ASN A 159 -8.04 -30.19 23.77
CA ASN A 159 -8.40 -29.26 24.85
C ASN A 159 -9.21 -28.08 24.26
N PRO A 160 -10.36 -27.70 24.86
CA PRO A 160 -11.19 -26.59 24.37
C PRO A 160 -10.55 -25.24 24.69
N VAL A 161 -9.44 -24.93 24.03
CA VAL A 161 -8.68 -23.68 24.16
C VAL A 161 -8.73 -22.90 22.85
N CYS A 162 -8.67 -21.58 22.94
CA CYS A 162 -8.64 -20.72 21.77
C CYS A 162 -7.74 -19.50 21.95
N ILE A 163 -7.25 -18.99 20.82
CA ILE A 163 -6.57 -17.71 20.69
C ILE A 163 -7.49 -16.80 19.89
N ILE A 164 -7.68 -15.56 20.33
CA ILE A 164 -8.64 -14.63 19.72
C ILE A 164 -7.96 -13.39 19.16
N GLY A 165 -8.52 -12.86 18.07
CA GLY A 165 -8.18 -11.53 17.58
C GLY A 165 -8.88 -10.42 18.38
N THR A 166 -8.35 -9.21 18.24
CA THR A 166 -8.80 -8.02 18.98
C THR A 166 -10.24 -7.61 18.68
N GLN A 167 -10.75 -7.86 17.47
CA GLN A 167 -12.14 -7.55 17.13
C GLN A 167 -13.12 -8.47 17.84
N ILE A 168 -12.75 -9.74 18.05
CA ILE A 168 -13.55 -10.70 18.83
C ILE A 168 -13.64 -10.24 20.30
N ARG A 169 -12.51 -9.77 20.86
CA ARG A 169 -12.51 -9.15 22.19
C ARG A 169 -13.45 -7.94 22.22
N ASN A 170 -13.31 -7.00 21.28
CA ASN A 170 -14.09 -5.76 21.29
C ASN A 170 -15.61 -6.05 21.22
N ASP A 171 -16.02 -7.06 20.45
CA ASP A 171 -17.42 -7.47 20.33
C ASP A 171 -17.98 -8.16 21.58
N LEU A 172 -17.19 -9.00 22.25
CA LEU A 172 -17.67 -9.82 23.37
C LEU A 172 -17.41 -9.22 24.75
N PHE A 173 -16.32 -8.49 24.92
CA PHE A 173 -15.84 -7.94 26.19
C PHE A 173 -15.96 -6.42 26.23
N GLY A 174 -15.76 -5.76 25.09
CA GLY A 174 -15.56 -4.31 25.01
C GLY A 174 -14.08 -3.97 24.81
N GLU A 175 -13.77 -2.72 24.49
CA GLU A 175 -12.38 -2.27 24.31
C GLU A 175 -11.71 -1.94 25.64
N TYR A 176 -12.41 -1.22 26.51
CA TYR A 176 -11.88 -0.72 27.78
C TYR A 176 -12.80 -1.12 28.94
N ASP A 177 -12.21 -1.38 30.09
CA ASP A 177 -12.94 -1.54 31.34
C ASP A 177 -13.42 -0.16 31.86
N ASN A 178 -14.23 -0.16 32.91
CA ASN A 178 -14.77 1.04 33.56
C ASN A 178 -13.68 2.00 34.09
N GLN A 179 -12.43 1.56 34.14
CA GLN A 179 -11.24 2.32 34.56
C GLN A 179 -10.43 2.87 33.37
N GLY A 180 -10.83 2.59 32.12
CA GLY A 180 -10.12 3.04 30.91
C GLY A 180 -8.94 2.17 30.48
N GLU A 181 -8.71 1.04 31.15
CA GLU A 181 -7.68 0.06 30.78
C GLU A 181 -8.18 -0.94 29.75
N GLU A 182 -7.28 -1.41 28.88
CA GLU A 182 -7.61 -2.38 27.83
C GLU A 182 -7.98 -3.74 28.43
N ILE A 183 -9.12 -4.29 28.00
CA ILE A 183 -9.61 -5.56 28.55
C ILE A 183 -8.77 -6.71 27.98
N ILE A 184 -8.10 -7.46 28.85
CA ILE A 184 -7.34 -8.65 28.45
C ILE A 184 -8.12 -9.90 28.90
N PRO A 185 -8.86 -10.59 28.01
CA PRO A 185 -9.79 -11.64 28.40
C PRO A 185 -9.14 -13.02 28.57
N ILE A 186 -7.91 -13.11 29.08
CA ILE A 186 -7.21 -14.39 29.23
C ILE A 186 -7.81 -15.18 30.39
N GLY A 187 -8.04 -16.46 30.17
CA GLY A 187 -8.64 -17.37 31.14
C GLY A 187 -10.18 -17.36 31.17
N GLU A 188 -10.80 -16.40 30.48
CA GLU A 188 -12.25 -16.33 30.31
C GLU A 188 -12.76 -17.34 29.29
N ASN A 189 -14.04 -17.69 29.40
CA ASN A 189 -14.69 -18.62 28.48
C ASN A 189 -15.57 -17.89 27.48
N ILE A 190 -15.50 -18.33 26.21
CA ILE A 190 -16.41 -17.93 25.13
C ILE A 190 -17.16 -19.15 24.62
N MET A 191 -18.39 -18.95 24.14
CA MET A 191 -19.17 -20.04 23.57
C MET A 191 -19.05 -20.00 22.05
N ILE A 192 -18.47 -21.05 21.46
CA ILE A 192 -18.45 -21.28 20.01
C ILE A 192 -19.41 -22.44 19.73
N ASN A 193 -20.48 -22.19 18.98
CA ASN A 193 -21.56 -23.15 18.74
C ASN A 193 -22.05 -23.86 20.01
N TYR A 194 -22.29 -23.08 21.07
CA TYR A 194 -22.74 -23.57 22.39
C TYR A 194 -21.74 -24.44 23.16
N ILE A 195 -20.48 -24.50 22.73
CA ILE A 195 -19.39 -25.20 23.42
C ILE A 195 -18.48 -24.17 24.08
N PRO A 196 -18.13 -24.33 25.37
CA PRO A 196 -17.23 -23.41 26.05
C PRO A 196 -15.77 -23.64 25.62
N PHE A 197 -15.11 -22.57 25.19
CA PHE A 197 -13.68 -22.52 24.90
C PHE A 197 -13.00 -21.51 25.83
N LYS A 198 -11.88 -21.90 26.41
CA LYS A 198 -11.06 -21.05 27.26
C LYS A 198 -10.09 -20.24 26.43
N ILE A 199 -10.09 -18.91 26.60
CA ILE A 199 -9.13 -18.02 25.93
C ILE A 199 -7.76 -18.20 26.61
N ILE A 200 -6.76 -18.63 25.85
CA ILE A 200 -5.38 -18.79 26.32
C ILE A 200 -4.43 -17.74 25.75
N GLY A 201 -4.85 -17.02 24.71
CA GLY A 201 -4.04 -16.00 24.07
C GLY A 201 -4.87 -14.97 23.31
N MET A 202 -4.26 -13.80 23.07
CA MET A 202 -4.81 -12.72 22.28
C MET A 202 -3.75 -12.20 21.31
N PHE A 203 -4.13 -12.08 20.04
CA PHE A 203 -3.27 -11.49 19.01
C PHE A 203 -3.15 -9.98 19.18
N LYS A 204 -2.04 -9.44 18.68
CA LYS A 204 -1.84 -8.00 18.53
C LYS A 204 -2.94 -7.38 17.68
N GLN A 205 -3.26 -6.12 17.94
CA GLN A 205 -4.16 -5.39 17.05
C GLN A 205 -3.47 -5.06 15.72
N TYR A 206 -3.96 -5.64 14.62
CA TYR A 206 -3.50 -5.30 13.28
C TYR A 206 -4.27 -4.08 12.78
N MET A 207 -3.56 -3.01 12.48
CA MET A 207 -4.13 -1.83 11.87
C MET A 207 -3.02 -1.10 11.13
N SER A 208 -3.40 -0.30 10.13
CA SER A 208 -2.46 0.62 9.51
C SER A 208 -1.86 1.55 10.58
N GLU A 209 -0.58 1.89 10.42
CA GLU A 209 0.13 2.89 11.25
C GLU A 209 -0.66 4.21 11.39
N GLU A 210 -1.44 4.57 10.36
CA GLU A 210 -2.30 5.75 10.40
C GLU A 210 -3.51 5.58 11.31
N ASP A 211 -4.21 4.45 11.23
CA ASP A 211 -5.33 4.15 12.13
C ASP A 211 -4.84 4.07 13.58
N ARG A 212 -3.61 3.59 13.80
CA ARG A 212 -2.95 3.62 15.11
C ARG A 212 -2.78 5.06 15.61
N LYS A 213 -2.21 5.95 14.79
CA LYS A 213 -2.07 7.37 15.14
C LYS A 213 -3.41 8.06 15.38
N LYS A 214 -4.41 7.88 14.51
CA LYS A 214 -5.76 8.45 14.69
C LYS A 214 -6.39 7.96 16.00
N LYS A 215 -6.20 6.68 16.33
CA LYS A 215 -6.68 6.09 17.59
C LYS A 215 -5.95 6.68 18.80
N GLU A 216 -4.64 6.89 18.71
CA GLU A 216 -3.83 7.54 19.75
C GLU A 216 -4.21 9.01 19.96
N GLU A 217 -4.42 9.76 18.88
CA GLU A 217 -4.86 11.16 18.91
C GLU A 217 -6.27 11.30 19.49
N ALA A 218 -7.20 10.43 19.08
CA ALA A 218 -8.55 10.40 19.65
C ALA A 218 -8.53 10.01 21.14
N ARG A 219 -7.65 9.08 21.53
CA ARG A 219 -7.41 8.72 22.95
C ARG A 219 -6.89 9.91 23.73
N ALA A 220 -5.92 10.66 23.18
CA ALA A 220 -5.40 11.88 23.79
C ALA A 220 -6.47 12.99 23.90
N ALA A 221 -7.42 13.04 22.96
CA ALA A 221 -8.55 13.96 22.98
C ALA A 221 -9.72 13.51 23.88
N GLY A 222 -9.62 12.35 24.54
CA GLY A 222 -10.70 11.80 25.38
C GLY A 222 -11.95 11.39 24.60
N GLN A 223 -11.86 11.24 23.27
CA GLN A 223 -12.95 10.83 22.41
C GLN A 223 -12.85 9.34 22.15
N THR A 224 -13.92 8.59 22.43
CA THR A 224 -14.07 7.23 21.92
C THR A 224 -14.23 7.31 20.42
N VAL A 225 -13.24 6.82 19.66
CA VAL A 225 -13.37 6.69 18.19
C VAL A 225 -14.65 5.92 17.92
N ALA A 226 -15.62 6.59 17.29
CA ALA A 226 -16.85 5.94 16.89
C ALA A 226 -16.48 4.75 16.00
N ARG A 227 -16.98 3.57 16.36
CA ARG A 227 -16.82 2.31 15.62
C ARG A 227 -17.04 2.59 14.14
N ARG A 228 -15.96 2.59 13.33
CA ARG A 228 -16.03 2.90 11.91
C ARG A 228 -17.06 1.95 11.31
N ASP A 229 -18.16 2.50 10.80
CA ASP A 229 -19.24 1.69 10.25
C ASP A 229 -18.72 1.16 8.91
N TYR A 230 -18.15 -0.04 8.93
CA TYR A 230 -17.47 -0.67 7.80
C TYR A 230 -18.31 -0.71 6.50
N ARG A 231 -19.63 -0.44 6.56
CA ARG A 231 -20.51 -0.28 5.41
C ARG A 231 -20.37 1.05 4.66
N SER A 232 -20.01 2.17 5.29
CA SER A 232 -19.95 3.46 4.57
C SER A 232 -18.73 3.55 3.65
N SER A 233 -17.67 2.79 3.95
CA SER A 233 -16.43 2.77 3.18
C SER A 233 -16.50 1.93 1.90
N TYR A 234 -17.47 1.01 1.77
CA TYR A 234 -17.74 0.28 0.51
C TYR A 234 -18.08 1.21 -0.67
N MET A 235 -18.40 2.47 -0.40
CA MET A 235 -18.67 3.49 -1.42
C MET A 235 -17.44 4.32 -1.82
N SER A 236 -16.29 4.17 -1.16
CA SER A 236 -15.04 4.82 -1.58
C SER A 236 -14.37 3.98 -2.67
N GLY A 237 -14.18 4.59 -3.85
CA GLY A 237 -13.77 3.93 -5.10
C GLY A 237 -12.32 3.45 -5.18
N ASP A 238 -11.59 3.36 -4.07
CA ASP A 238 -10.21 2.84 -4.06
C ASP A 238 -10.18 1.34 -3.75
N SER A 239 -10.22 0.51 -4.79
CA SER A 239 -10.19 -0.97 -4.72
C SER A 239 -9.08 -1.51 -3.82
N GLN A 240 -7.95 -0.81 -3.71
CA GLN A 240 -6.78 -1.28 -2.98
C GLN A 240 -6.91 -1.12 -1.46
N SER A 241 -7.59 -0.07 -1.00
CA SER A 241 -7.90 0.14 0.43
C SER A 241 -8.78 -0.97 0.99
N HIS A 242 -9.61 -1.59 0.15
CA HIS A 242 -10.48 -2.71 0.53
C HIS A 242 -9.69 -3.99 0.78
N THR A 243 -8.64 -4.26 0.02
CA THR A 243 -7.83 -5.48 0.17
C THR A 243 -7.00 -5.45 1.45
N THR A 244 -6.33 -4.33 1.72
CA THR A 244 -5.54 -4.14 2.95
C THR A 244 -6.42 -4.17 4.19
N MET A 245 -7.58 -3.47 4.14
CA MET A 245 -8.58 -3.52 5.21
C MET A 245 -9.14 -4.93 5.43
N ARG A 246 -9.32 -5.73 4.38
CA ARG A 246 -9.73 -7.13 4.49
C ARG A 246 -8.70 -8.00 5.20
N ILE A 247 -7.41 -7.79 4.95
CA ILE A 247 -6.32 -8.52 5.61
C ILE A 247 -6.36 -8.22 7.12
N TYR A 248 -6.32 -6.94 7.51
CA TYR A 248 -6.32 -6.52 8.92
C TYR A 248 -7.61 -6.94 9.64
N SER A 249 -8.77 -6.73 9.02
CA SER A 249 -10.06 -7.15 9.57
C SER A 249 -10.14 -8.67 9.71
N GLY A 250 -9.64 -9.42 8.73
CA GLY A 250 -9.52 -10.87 8.77
C GLY A 250 -8.69 -11.35 9.95
N LYS A 251 -7.49 -10.79 10.14
CA LYS A 251 -6.62 -11.11 11.28
C LYS A 251 -7.27 -10.78 12.63
N ASN A 252 -7.85 -9.58 12.77
CA ASN A 252 -8.47 -9.15 14.01
C ASN A 252 -9.75 -9.93 14.36
N SER A 253 -10.45 -10.49 13.38
CA SER A 253 -11.67 -11.28 13.56
C SER A 253 -11.44 -12.80 13.52
N THR A 254 -10.18 -13.23 13.56
CA THR A 254 -9.83 -14.65 13.59
C THR A 254 -9.88 -15.21 15.01
N ILE A 255 -10.35 -16.45 15.14
CA ILE A 255 -10.25 -17.28 16.33
C ILE A 255 -9.47 -18.53 15.92
N MET A 256 -8.30 -18.76 16.49
CA MET A 256 -7.51 -19.97 16.25
C MET A 256 -7.75 -21.00 17.36
N ILE A 257 -7.96 -22.25 16.96
CA ILE A 257 -8.12 -23.39 17.86
C ILE A 257 -7.29 -24.58 17.34
N PRO A 258 -6.90 -25.52 18.21
CA PRO A 258 -6.23 -26.74 17.75
C PRO A 258 -7.13 -27.52 16.79
N ILE A 259 -6.56 -28.04 15.71
CA ILE A 259 -7.32 -28.74 14.66
C ILE A 259 -8.13 -29.91 15.21
N ASN A 260 -7.55 -30.72 16.09
CA ASN A 260 -8.26 -31.86 16.70
C ASN A 260 -9.43 -31.39 17.58
N THR A 261 -9.32 -30.22 18.18
CA THR A 261 -10.41 -29.63 18.98
C THR A 261 -11.55 -29.16 18.10
N LEU A 262 -11.24 -28.49 16.97
CA LEU A 262 -12.25 -28.11 15.98
C LEU A 262 -13.00 -29.34 15.49
N VAL A 263 -12.24 -30.36 15.09
CA VAL A 263 -12.78 -31.57 14.50
C VAL A 263 -13.62 -32.39 15.50
N SER A 264 -13.13 -32.59 16.72
CA SER A 264 -13.83 -33.42 17.72
C SER A 264 -15.06 -32.74 18.32
N LYS A 265 -15.02 -31.41 18.52
CA LYS A 265 -16.06 -30.68 19.26
C LYS A 265 -16.97 -29.85 18.36
N LEU A 266 -16.45 -29.22 17.31
CA LEU A 266 -17.21 -28.27 16.48
C LEU A 266 -17.65 -28.84 15.12
N ASP A 267 -17.12 -29.98 14.71
CA ASP A 267 -17.36 -30.57 13.38
C ASP A 267 -18.18 -31.86 13.38
N SER A 268 -18.91 -32.13 14.47
CA SER A 268 -19.76 -33.32 14.62
C SER A 268 -20.93 -33.43 13.62
N ALA A 269 -21.01 -32.54 12.62
CA ALA A 269 -22.06 -32.50 11.60
C ALA A 269 -21.63 -33.08 10.24
N TYR A 270 -20.36 -33.46 10.04
CA TYR A 270 -19.91 -34.14 8.82
C TYR A 270 -19.62 -35.63 9.08
N ASP A 271 -20.29 -36.47 8.30
CA ASP A 271 -20.49 -37.91 8.46
C ASP A 271 -19.24 -38.73 8.05
N ARG A 272 -19.00 -39.83 8.78
CA ARG A 272 -18.21 -41.03 8.38
C ARG A 272 -16.86 -40.83 7.66
N GLY A 273 -15.78 -40.74 8.43
CA GLY A 273 -14.42 -40.94 7.93
C GLY A 273 -13.43 -41.26 9.06
N SER A 274 -12.30 -41.89 8.74
CA SER A 274 -11.19 -41.97 9.69
C SER A 274 -10.66 -40.55 9.99
N ASN A 275 -9.97 -40.33 11.13
CA ASN A 275 -9.40 -39.01 11.43
C ASN A 275 -8.47 -38.48 10.32
N MET A 276 -7.95 -39.37 9.47
CA MET A 276 -7.01 -39.05 8.40
C MET A 276 -7.68 -38.74 7.06
N ASP A 277 -8.95 -39.14 6.86
CA ASP A 277 -9.70 -38.95 5.61
C ASP A 277 -10.62 -37.72 5.64
N ARG A 278 -10.46 -36.84 6.63
CA ARG A 278 -11.25 -35.60 6.71
C ARG A 278 -10.73 -34.57 5.73
N SER A 279 -11.64 -33.93 5.01
CA SER A 279 -11.32 -32.82 4.14
C SER A 279 -10.86 -31.61 4.94
N LEU A 280 -9.78 -31.00 4.47
CA LEU A 280 -9.23 -29.74 4.94
C LEU A 280 -9.79 -28.62 4.08
N SER A 281 -9.88 -27.43 4.65
CA SER A 281 -10.24 -26.26 3.83
C SER A 281 -9.06 -25.84 2.96
N LYS A 282 -7.84 -25.91 3.51
CA LYS A 282 -6.60 -25.53 2.84
C LYS A 282 -5.36 -26.06 3.57
N VAL A 283 -4.23 -26.04 2.88
CA VAL A 283 -2.91 -26.34 3.44
C VAL A 283 -2.01 -25.14 3.21
N ALA A 284 -1.44 -24.63 4.29
CA ALA A 284 -0.54 -23.49 4.26
C ALA A 284 0.91 -23.96 4.48
N MET A 285 1.85 -23.34 3.79
CA MET A 285 3.28 -23.66 3.90
C MET A 285 4.15 -22.46 3.51
N ASN A 286 5.43 -22.51 3.87
CA ASN A 286 6.42 -21.51 3.49
C ASN A 286 7.48 -22.10 2.57
N ILE A 287 8.12 -21.23 1.78
CA ILE A 287 9.34 -21.53 1.02
C ILE A 287 10.53 -20.79 1.60
N TYR A 288 11.72 -21.40 1.52
CA TYR A 288 12.95 -20.80 2.06
C TYR A 288 13.43 -19.57 1.28
N ASP A 289 13.13 -19.53 -0.02
CA ASP A 289 13.51 -18.44 -0.90
C ASP A 289 12.52 -18.34 -2.07
N VAL A 290 12.05 -17.12 -2.34
CA VAL A 290 11.17 -16.77 -3.46
C VAL A 290 11.77 -17.21 -4.79
N SER A 291 13.10 -17.21 -4.94
CA SER A 291 13.77 -17.67 -6.17
C SER A 291 13.50 -19.16 -6.49
N THR A 292 13.10 -19.94 -5.48
CA THR A 292 12.80 -21.37 -5.61
C THR A 292 11.30 -21.66 -5.67
N LEU A 293 10.44 -20.65 -5.74
CA LEU A 293 8.99 -20.81 -5.72
C LEU A 293 8.51 -21.79 -6.79
N GLU A 294 8.88 -21.58 -8.06
CA GLU A 294 8.42 -22.43 -9.17
C GLU A 294 8.82 -23.91 -8.98
N LYS A 295 10.05 -24.15 -8.51
CA LYS A 295 10.54 -25.50 -8.20
C LYS A 295 9.79 -26.12 -7.01
N SER A 296 9.46 -25.31 -6.01
CA SER A 296 8.72 -25.72 -4.82
C SER A 296 7.28 -26.07 -5.17
N LEU A 297 6.59 -25.23 -5.96
CA LEU A 297 5.25 -25.51 -6.47
C LEU A 297 5.21 -26.78 -7.30
N GLN A 298 6.20 -27.00 -8.18
CA GLN A 298 6.27 -28.23 -8.96
C GLN A 298 6.47 -29.45 -8.06
N GLN A 299 7.28 -29.34 -7.00
CA GLN A 299 7.48 -30.43 -6.04
C GLN A 299 6.20 -30.74 -5.26
N VAL A 300 5.51 -29.72 -4.75
CA VAL A 300 4.24 -29.85 -4.03
C VAL A 300 3.19 -30.48 -4.96
N ARG A 301 3.08 -29.99 -6.21
CA ARG A 301 2.21 -30.57 -7.23
C ARG A 301 2.49 -32.05 -7.45
N ASN A 302 3.74 -32.45 -7.61
CA ASN A 302 4.09 -33.86 -7.84
C ASN A 302 3.68 -34.76 -6.67
N VAL A 303 3.83 -34.28 -5.43
CA VAL A 303 3.42 -35.02 -4.23
C VAL A 303 1.89 -35.14 -4.16
N LEU A 304 1.16 -34.03 -4.38
CA LEU A 304 -0.30 -34.02 -4.36
C LEU A 304 -0.89 -34.87 -5.49
N MET A 305 -0.35 -34.79 -6.70
CA MET A 305 -0.75 -35.66 -7.82
C MET A 305 -0.58 -37.14 -7.47
N GLN A 306 0.42 -37.50 -6.66
CA GLN A 306 0.61 -38.88 -6.23
C GLN A 306 -0.44 -39.31 -5.19
N THR A 307 -0.77 -38.46 -4.21
CA THR A 307 -1.77 -38.79 -3.19
C THR A 307 -3.21 -38.72 -3.72
N HIS A 308 -3.48 -37.81 -4.66
CA HIS A 308 -4.78 -37.58 -5.29
C HIS A 308 -4.99 -38.46 -6.55
N LYS A 309 -4.15 -39.49 -6.75
CA LYS A 309 -4.26 -40.47 -7.86
C LYS A 309 -4.24 -39.83 -9.27
N GLY A 310 -3.60 -38.68 -9.41
CA GLY A 310 -3.46 -37.94 -10.66
C GLY A 310 -4.60 -36.97 -10.97
N LEU A 311 -5.49 -36.70 -10.01
CA LEU A 311 -6.51 -35.66 -10.11
C LEU A 311 -5.91 -34.28 -9.80
N GLU A 312 -6.30 -33.27 -10.57
CA GLU A 312 -5.94 -31.86 -10.37
C GLU A 312 -7.06 -31.09 -9.65
N ASP A 313 -7.45 -31.57 -8.49
CA ASP A 313 -8.46 -31.02 -7.57
C ASP A 313 -7.87 -30.01 -6.56
N PHE A 314 -6.74 -29.37 -6.90
CA PHE A 314 -6.13 -28.36 -6.04
C PHE A 314 -5.58 -27.19 -6.83
N GLU A 315 -5.60 -26.02 -6.22
CA GLU A 315 -5.03 -24.80 -6.78
C GLU A 315 -4.01 -24.17 -5.81
N PHE A 316 -2.99 -23.54 -6.40
CA PHE A 316 -1.99 -22.80 -5.63
C PHE A 316 -2.34 -21.32 -5.57
N GLU A 317 -2.58 -20.82 -4.37
CA GLU A 317 -2.65 -19.39 -4.12
C GLU A 317 -1.27 -18.89 -3.67
N THR A 318 -0.61 -18.11 -4.52
CA THR A 318 0.69 -17.47 -4.24
C THR A 318 0.56 -15.97 -4.13
N GLN A 319 1.48 -15.33 -3.41
CA GLN A 319 1.52 -13.87 -3.28
C GLN A 319 2.23 -13.18 -4.45
N GLU A 320 2.83 -13.91 -5.40
CA GLU A 320 3.52 -13.30 -6.55
C GLU A 320 2.57 -12.61 -7.52
N GLY A 321 1.41 -13.24 -7.82
CA GLY A 321 0.39 -12.59 -8.65
C GLY A 321 -0.06 -11.27 -8.02
N PHE A 322 -0.31 -11.28 -6.71
CA PHE A 322 -0.67 -10.09 -5.95
C PHE A 322 0.43 -9.02 -5.94
N ALA A 323 1.69 -9.40 -5.75
CA ALA A 323 2.81 -8.46 -5.76
C ALA A 323 3.14 -7.90 -7.16
N GLY A 324 2.98 -8.73 -8.20
CA GLY A 324 3.08 -8.32 -9.59
C GLY A 324 2.03 -7.26 -9.94
N ASP A 325 0.77 -7.51 -9.57
CA ASP A 325 -0.33 -6.57 -9.76
C ASP A 325 -0.11 -5.25 -9.01
N ILE A 326 0.40 -5.33 -7.77
CA ILE A 326 0.81 -4.15 -6.98
C ILE A 326 1.87 -3.34 -7.74
N ASN A 327 2.94 -3.98 -8.23
CA ASN A 327 4.03 -3.29 -8.91
C ASN A 327 3.57 -2.63 -10.22
N LEU A 328 2.76 -3.34 -11.01
CA LEU A 328 2.20 -2.80 -12.26
C LEU A 328 1.27 -1.61 -11.99
N SER A 329 0.41 -1.71 -10.96
CA SER A 329 -0.48 -0.62 -10.57
C SER A 329 0.29 0.62 -10.09
N ILE A 330 1.29 0.45 -9.21
CA ILE A 330 2.16 1.54 -8.74
C ILE A 330 2.92 2.18 -9.89
N GLN A 331 3.40 1.37 -10.85
CA GLN A 331 4.09 1.88 -12.03
C GLN A 331 3.15 2.74 -12.88
N ASN A 332 1.91 2.29 -13.12
CA ASN A 332 0.92 3.04 -13.88
C ASN A 332 0.52 4.36 -13.18
N GLU A 333 0.36 4.36 -11.86
CA GLU A 333 0.11 5.57 -11.08
C GLU A 333 1.30 6.54 -11.14
N ARG A 334 2.53 6.02 -11.07
CA ARG A 334 3.75 6.82 -11.19
C ARG A 334 3.88 7.44 -12.58
N ILE A 335 3.61 6.68 -13.64
CA ILE A 335 3.68 7.15 -15.03
C ILE A 335 2.60 8.21 -15.28
N SER A 336 1.34 7.94 -14.95
CA SER A 336 0.25 8.90 -15.14
C SER A 336 0.48 10.19 -14.34
N GLY A 337 0.96 10.09 -13.09
CA GLY A 337 1.35 11.23 -12.28
C GLY A 337 2.46 12.07 -12.92
N MET A 338 3.49 11.43 -13.49
CA MET A 338 4.56 12.10 -14.22
C MET A 338 4.06 12.79 -15.48
N PHE A 339 3.12 12.19 -16.22
CA PHE A 339 2.49 12.81 -17.38
C PHE A 339 1.70 14.06 -17.01
N ILE A 340 0.85 13.98 -15.97
CA ILE A 340 0.06 15.13 -15.50
C ILE A 340 0.97 16.27 -15.07
N ALA A 341 1.98 15.97 -14.26
CA ALA A 341 2.94 16.98 -13.82
C ALA A 341 3.76 17.55 -14.99
N GLY A 342 4.14 16.71 -15.96
CA GLY A 342 4.80 17.14 -17.19
C GLY A 342 3.96 18.14 -18.00
N ILE A 343 2.64 17.91 -18.11
CA ILE A 343 1.72 18.86 -18.77
C ILE A 343 1.66 20.17 -17.98
N CYS A 344 1.55 20.13 -16.65
CA CYS A 344 1.55 21.35 -15.82
C CYS A 344 2.84 22.16 -16.00
N LEU A 345 3.99 21.48 -16.04
CA LEU A 345 5.28 22.12 -16.29
C LEU A 345 5.39 22.69 -17.71
N LEU A 346 4.87 22.00 -18.74
CA LEU A 346 4.82 22.52 -20.11
C LEU A 346 3.99 23.80 -20.20
N VAL A 347 2.81 23.82 -19.57
CA VAL A 347 1.96 25.02 -19.49
C VAL A 347 2.70 26.17 -18.78
N GLY A 348 3.40 25.86 -17.68
CA GLY A 348 4.29 26.81 -17.01
C GLY A 348 5.40 27.34 -17.92
N GLY A 349 6.05 26.46 -18.69
CA GLY A 349 7.09 26.79 -19.65
C GLY A 349 6.61 27.70 -20.79
N ILE A 350 5.40 27.47 -21.31
CA ILE A 350 4.76 28.36 -22.29
C ILE A 350 4.52 29.75 -21.67
N GLY A 351 4.11 29.79 -20.39
CA GLY A 351 3.98 31.03 -19.63
C GLY A 351 5.30 31.81 -19.56
N ILE A 352 6.42 31.13 -19.26
CA ILE A 352 7.76 31.72 -19.27
C ILE A 352 8.07 32.30 -20.65
N ILE A 353 7.87 31.52 -21.72
CA ILE A 353 8.16 31.98 -23.10
C ILE A 353 7.40 33.26 -23.43
N ASN A 354 6.08 33.28 -23.21
CA ASN A 354 5.25 34.43 -23.55
C ASN A 354 5.66 35.68 -22.78
N ILE A 355 5.92 35.53 -21.48
CA ILE A 355 6.29 36.65 -20.63
C ILE A 355 7.70 37.14 -20.95
N MET A 356 8.65 36.24 -21.22
CA MET A 356 10.00 36.61 -21.63
C MET A 356 10.00 37.31 -23.00
N LEU A 357 9.19 36.86 -23.96
CA LEU A 357 9.05 37.54 -25.25
C LEU A 357 8.46 38.94 -25.11
N SER A 358 7.44 39.11 -24.25
CA SER A 358 6.88 40.44 -23.95
C SER A 358 7.90 41.35 -23.28
N SER A 359 8.67 40.83 -22.31
CA SER A 359 9.73 41.57 -21.63
C SER A 359 10.82 42.01 -22.62
N ILE A 360 11.22 41.14 -23.55
CA ILE A 360 12.20 41.49 -24.59
C ILE A 360 11.68 42.65 -25.44
N SER A 361 10.41 42.63 -25.83
CA SER A 361 9.77 43.71 -26.60
C SER A 361 9.76 45.05 -25.85
N GLU A 362 9.60 45.04 -24.53
CA GLU A 362 9.61 46.26 -23.71
C GLU A 362 11.01 46.87 -23.54
N ARG A 363 12.06 46.04 -23.55
CA ARG A 363 13.46 46.49 -23.39
C ARG A 363 14.30 46.38 -24.67
N VAL A 364 13.67 46.36 -25.86
CA VAL A 364 14.37 46.27 -27.17
C VAL A 364 15.43 47.35 -27.30
N ARG A 365 15.07 48.60 -26.98
CA ARG A 365 15.99 49.75 -27.07
C ARG A 365 17.19 49.61 -26.14
N GLU A 366 16.99 49.07 -24.93
CA GLU A 366 18.07 48.83 -23.97
C GLU A 366 19.06 47.77 -24.49
N ILE A 367 18.55 46.67 -25.05
CA ILE A 367 19.37 45.62 -25.67
C ILE A 367 20.15 46.18 -26.86
N GLY A 368 19.50 47.02 -27.68
CA GLY A 368 20.14 47.72 -28.80
C GLY A 368 21.31 48.60 -28.35
N ILE A 369 21.13 49.41 -27.31
CA ILE A 369 22.18 50.26 -26.73
C ILE A 369 23.36 49.41 -26.23
N ARG A 370 23.10 48.32 -25.49
CA ARG A 370 24.16 47.43 -24.97
C ARG A 370 24.99 46.83 -26.11
N LYS A 371 24.35 46.39 -27.19
CA LYS A 371 25.06 45.87 -28.37
C LYS A 371 25.84 46.95 -29.11
N SER A 372 25.30 48.16 -29.24
CA SER A 372 26.02 49.30 -29.86
C SER A 372 27.27 49.72 -29.09
N ILE A 373 27.28 49.52 -27.76
CA ILE A 373 28.44 49.79 -26.89
C ILE A 373 29.47 48.64 -26.91
N GLY A 374 29.13 47.50 -27.54
CA GLY A 374 30.06 46.40 -27.77
C GLY A 374 29.72 45.07 -27.08
N ALA A 375 28.53 44.92 -26.48
CA ALA A 375 28.09 43.62 -25.95
C ALA A 375 27.92 42.58 -27.07
N THR A 376 28.46 41.38 -26.88
CA THR A 376 28.36 40.31 -27.88
C THR A 376 26.96 39.67 -27.87
N ASN A 377 26.59 38.99 -28.96
CA ASN A 377 25.35 38.21 -29.01
C ASN A 377 25.30 37.14 -27.90
N MET A 378 26.46 36.61 -27.50
CA MET A 378 26.57 35.63 -26.42
C MET A 378 26.30 36.25 -25.04
N ASP A 379 26.68 37.50 -24.81
CA ASP A 379 26.42 38.19 -23.54
C ASP A 379 24.91 38.39 -23.32
N VAL A 380 24.18 38.81 -24.37
CA VAL A 380 22.72 38.97 -24.32
C VAL A 380 22.02 37.61 -24.17
N PHE A 381 22.52 36.58 -24.88
CA PHE A 381 21.99 35.22 -24.78
C PHE A 381 22.12 34.68 -23.36
N LEU A 382 23.33 34.73 -22.79
CA LEU A 382 23.60 34.23 -21.44
C LEU A 382 22.80 34.99 -20.39
N GLN A 383 22.67 36.31 -20.51
CA GLN A 383 21.86 37.11 -19.57
C GLN A 383 20.41 36.62 -19.52
N ILE A 384 19.74 36.52 -20.67
CA ILE A 384 18.32 36.13 -20.74
C ILE A 384 18.12 34.67 -20.35
N LEU A 385 19.05 33.79 -20.71
CA LEU A 385 19.02 32.39 -20.31
C LEU A 385 19.14 32.26 -18.79
N THR A 386 20.08 32.97 -18.18
CA THR A 386 20.24 32.97 -16.72
C THR A 386 19.04 33.57 -15.99
N GLU A 387 18.39 34.61 -16.54
CA GLU A 387 17.16 35.18 -15.99
C GLU A 387 16.06 34.11 -15.92
N SER A 388 15.88 33.34 -17.01
CA SER A 388 14.90 32.25 -17.08
C SER A 388 15.23 31.11 -16.10
N ILE A 389 16.52 30.76 -15.97
CA ILE A 389 16.98 29.74 -15.01
C ILE A 389 16.74 30.20 -13.57
N VAL A 390 17.04 31.46 -13.23
CA VAL A 390 16.81 32.00 -11.88
C VAL A 390 15.32 31.97 -11.53
N ILE A 391 14.45 32.37 -12.46
CA ILE A 391 12.99 32.28 -12.30
C ILE A 391 12.56 30.82 -12.05
N ALA A 392 13.12 29.87 -12.81
CA ALA A 392 12.79 28.45 -12.68
C ALA A 392 13.27 27.85 -11.36
N VAL A 393 14.49 28.18 -10.93
CA VAL A 393 15.03 27.77 -9.62
C VAL A 393 14.19 28.35 -8.49
N ALA A 394 13.86 29.65 -8.54
CA ALA A 394 13.03 30.31 -7.53
C ALA A 394 11.62 29.70 -7.47
N GLY A 395 10.99 29.49 -8.63
CA GLY A 395 9.68 28.83 -8.74
C GLY A 395 9.70 27.38 -8.27
N GLY A 396 10.75 26.63 -8.58
CA GLY A 396 10.92 25.25 -8.13
C GLY A 396 11.10 25.14 -6.62
N LEU A 397 11.93 26.00 -6.01
CA LEU A 397 12.08 26.06 -4.55
C LEU A 397 10.77 26.47 -3.87
N ALA A 398 10.07 27.48 -4.39
CA ALA A 398 8.78 27.89 -3.87
C ALA A 398 7.72 26.79 -4.01
N GLY A 399 7.72 26.03 -5.11
CA GLY A 399 6.88 24.85 -5.30
C GLY A 399 7.14 23.77 -4.26
N ILE A 400 8.41 23.46 -3.97
CA ILE A 400 8.78 22.52 -2.91
C ILE A 400 8.32 23.01 -1.54
N MET A 401 8.52 24.29 -1.22
CA MET A 401 8.07 24.87 0.05
C MET A 401 6.54 24.87 0.20
N LEU A 402 5.80 25.02 -0.90
CA LEU A 402 4.34 24.97 -0.90
C LEU A 402 3.79 23.53 -0.84
N SER A 403 4.59 22.54 -1.24
CA SER A 403 4.15 21.15 -1.36
C SER A 403 3.58 20.56 -0.06
N PRO A 404 4.19 20.73 1.13
CA PRO A 404 3.62 20.21 2.38
C PRO A 404 2.22 20.77 2.68
N ILE A 405 1.98 22.04 2.35
CA ILE A 405 0.66 22.68 2.55
C ILE A 405 -0.36 22.02 1.61
N LEU A 406 0.01 21.81 0.35
CA LEU A 406 -0.87 21.17 -0.63
C LEU A 406 -1.16 19.72 -0.26
N VAL A 407 -0.13 18.97 0.13
CA VAL A 407 -0.24 17.57 0.57
C VAL A 407 -1.14 17.45 1.80
N ASN A 408 -0.94 18.28 2.82
CA ASN A 408 -1.72 18.22 4.05
C ASN A 408 -3.19 18.64 3.83
N THR A 409 -3.42 19.66 2.99
CA THR A 409 -4.79 20.09 2.66
C THR A 409 -5.51 18.99 1.87
N LEU A 410 -4.89 18.39 0.84
CA LEU A 410 -5.46 17.25 0.12
C LEU A 410 -5.71 16.05 1.03
N ALA A 411 -4.78 15.72 1.92
CA ALA A 411 -4.95 14.64 2.89
C ALA A 411 -6.15 14.87 3.81
N SER A 412 -6.41 16.12 4.22
CA SER A 412 -7.57 16.44 5.05
C SER A 412 -8.93 16.23 4.35
N PHE A 413 -8.98 16.42 3.02
CA PHE A 413 -10.18 16.14 2.22
C PHE A 413 -10.32 14.65 1.87
N ALA A 414 -9.21 13.92 1.85
CA ALA A 414 -9.14 12.51 1.52
C ALA A 414 -8.98 11.65 2.78
N ALA A 415 -9.80 11.89 3.82
CA ALA A 415 -9.67 11.26 5.15
C ALA A 415 -9.73 9.71 5.17
N ASP A 416 -10.17 9.10 4.07
CA ASP A 416 -10.28 7.65 3.86
C ASP A 416 -9.16 7.06 2.96
N THR A 417 -8.19 7.86 2.50
CA THR A 417 -7.09 7.36 1.65
C THR A 417 -5.74 7.34 2.37
N THR A 418 -4.79 6.58 1.81
CA THR A 418 -3.46 6.35 2.37
C THR A 418 -2.68 7.64 2.65
N PRO A 419 -1.91 7.73 3.74
CA PRO A 419 -1.23 8.94 4.10
C PRO A 419 -0.06 9.17 3.13
N PRO A 420 0.05 10.38 2.55
CA PRO A 420 1.11 10.68 1.60
C PRO A 420 2.48 10.71 2.31
N VAL A 421 3.48 10.09 1.70
CA VAL A 421 4.86 10.03 2.22
C VAL A 421 5.76 10.90 1.36
N MET A 422 6.22 12.02 1.90
CA MET A 422 7.15 12.90 1.20
C MET A 422 8.57 12.33 1.20
N THR A 423 9.16 12.17 0.02
CA THR A 423 10.55 11.70 -0.12
C THR A 423 11.45 12.79 -0.68
N ALA A 424 12.66 12.91 -0.13
CA ALA A 424 13.65 13.88 -0.61
C ALA A 424 14.02 13.65 -2.08
N PHE A 425 14.05 12.39 -2.51
CA PHE A 425 14.31 12.00 -3.89
C PHE A 425 13.24 12.54 -4.86
N ALA A 426 11.96 12.44 -4.52
CA ALA A 426 10.88 13.00 -5.33
C ALA A 426 10.97 14.53 -5.45
N MET A 427 11.29 15.22 -4.34
CA MET A 427 11.52 16.66 -4.34
C MET A 427 12.71 17.06 -5.22
N ALA A 428 13.81 16.29 -5.19
CA ALA A 428 14.97 16.52 -6.04
C ALA A 428 14.65 16.32 -7.53
N ILE A 429 13.87 15.30 -7.89
CA ILE A 429 13.39 15.08 -9.26
C ILE A 429 12.51 16.26 -9.69
N ALA A 430 11.53 16.66 -8.88
CA ALA A 430 10.64 17.78 -9.18
C ALA A 430 11.41 19.08 -9.42
N PHE A 431 12.40 19.36 -8.57
CA PHE A 431 13.30 20.49 -8.72
C PHE A 431 14.10 20.41 -10.03
N GLY A 432 14.71 19.26 -10.32
CA GLY A 432 15.47 19.05 -11.56
C GLY A 432 14.63 19.29 -12.81
N PHE A 433 13.39 18.78 -12.82
CA PHE A 433 12.44 19.03 -13.92
C PHE A 433 12.12 20.51 -14.07
N SER A 434 11.93 21.26 -12.97
CA SER A 434 11.67 22.71 -13.04
C SER A 434 12.81 23.48 -13.71
N VAL A 435 14.06 23.14 -13.37
CA VAL A 435 15.25 23.77 -13.95
C VAL A 435 15.39 23.41 -15.43
N ILE A 436 15.15 22.16 -15.81
CA ILE A 436 15.18 21.72 -17.21
C ILE A 436 14.12 22.46 -18.03
N THR A 437 12.87 22.47 -17.55
CA THR A 437 11.77 23.17 -18.24
C THR A 437 12.05 24.66 -18.36
N GLY A 438 12.54 25.31 -17.30
CA GLY A 438 12.93 26.71 -17.32
C GLY A 438 14.05 27.03 -18.29
N SER A 439 15.09 26.19 -18.32
CA SER A 439 16.21 26.33 -19.26
C SER A 439 15.74 26.18 -20.72
N LEU A 440 14.86 25.21 -21.01
CA LEU A 440 14.32 25.00 -22.34
C LEU A 440 13.39 26.14 -22.76
N ALA A 441 12.53 26.61 -21.86
CA ALA A 441 11.64 27.74 -22.10
C ALA A 441 12.40 29.06 -22.33
N GLY A 442 13.50 29.28 -21.61
CA GLY A 442 14.36 30.45 -21.77
C GLY A 442 15.20 30.47 -23.05
N LEU A 443 15.42 29.31 -23.67
CA LEU A 443 16.30 29.18 -24.83
C LEU A 443 15.76 29.93 -26.06
N PHE A 444 14.47 29.80 -26.37
CA PHE A 444 13.86 30.45 -27.54
C PHE A 444 13.88 31.99 -27.44
N PRO A 445 13.41 32.61 -26.33
CA PRO A 445 13.53 34.06 -26.13
C PRO A 445 14.98 34.55 -26.17
N ALA A 446 15.92 33.83 -25.53
CA ALA A 446 17.33 34.19 -25.51
C ALA A 446 17.94 34.24 -26.92
N ILE A 447 17.66 33.23 -27.76
CA ILE A 447 18.12 33.20 -29.15
C ILE A 447 17.52 34.37 -29.94
N LYS A 448 16.23 34.68 -29.74
CA LYS A 448 15.54 35.76 -30.44
C LYS A 448 16.14 37.13 -30.10
N ALA A 449 16.37 37.40 -28.81
CA ALA A 449 16.99 38.64 -28.36
C ALA A 449 18.45 38.78 -28.80
N ALA A 450 19.22 37.68 -28.75
CA ALA A 450 20.60 37.65 -29.21
C ALA A 450 20.74 37.93 -30.71
N LYS A 451 19.68 37.76 -31.51
CA LYS A 451 19.67 38.07 -32.96
C LYS A 451 19.14 39.47 -33.32
N LEU A 452 18.76 40.29 -32.34
CA LEU A 452 18.30 41.66 -32.62
C LEU A 452 19.42 42.52 -33.21
N ASP A 453 19.10 43.23 -34.30
CA ASP A 453 19.98 44.19 -34.96
C ASP A 453 20.00 45.52 -34.16
N PRO A 454 21.18 46.00 -33.72
CA PRO A 454 21.29 47.23 -32.94
C PRO A 454 20.65 48.46 -33.63
N ILE A 455 20.75 48.54 -34.97
CA ILE A 455 20.23 49.70 -35.72
C ILE A 455 18.70 49.69 -35.72
N GLN A 456 18.09 48.50 -35.90
CA GLN A 456 16.64 48.34 -35.88
C GLN A 456 16.08 48.54 -34.47
N ALA A 457 16.80 48.08 -33.45
CA ALA A 457 16.40 48.20 -32.05
C ALA A 457 16.38 49.67 -31.56
N LEU A 458 17.25 50.53 -32.08
CA LEU A 458 17.30 51.96 -31.75
C LEU A 458 16.24 52.81 -32.49
N ARG A 459 15.67 52.26 -33.57
CA ARG A 459 14.58 52.86 -34.36
C ARG A 459 13.19 52.46 -33.89
N TYR A 460 13.12 51.52 -32.95
CA TYR A 460 11.87 51.06 -32.37
C TYR A 460 11.36 52.12 -31.37
N ASP A 461 10.18 52.69 -31.63
CA ASP A 461 9.50 53.64 -30.73
C ASP A 461 8.78 52.91 -29.59
#